data_AF-A0A3Q2DLU2-F1
#
_entry.id   AF-A0A3Q2DLU2-F1
#
_cell.length_a   1.000
_cell.length_b   1.000
_cell.length_c   1.000
_cell.angle_alpha   90.00
_cell.angle_beta   90.00
_cell.angle_gamma   90.00
#
_symmetry.space_group_name_H-M   'P 1'
#
loop_
_entity.id
_entity.type
_entity.pdbx_description
1 polymer ?
#
loop_
_entity_poly.entity_id
_entity_poly.type
_entity_poly.pdbx_seq_one_letter_code
_entity_poly.pdbx_strand_id
1 'polypeptide(L)'
;MEVTAVATQGRYDSSDWVSSYLLLYSDTGRIWKQYRHEDGLEFDGNVNSETVIQNKLSHPVKTRFLRFVPLEWNPSGWMGLRVEVFGCSYKSYVADFDGRSSLLYRFNQKSMSTVKDVISLRFKSHQAEGVLLHGVGQRGDYITLELHRGRLDLYLNLGELFSSRRVPVTVGSLLDDQHWHSAHIERFNRQVNLTVDSHTQHFQTSGEGQSLEVDYELSFGGIPLPGKPGTFLGKNFHGCIENLYYNGINIIDLAKRRKPQIHSVVSVTLVFHHH
;
A
#
# COMPACT_ATOMS: atom_id res chain seq x y z
N MET A 1 -1.51 -10.13 -11.27
CA MET A 1 -2.93 -10.49 -11.25
C MET A 1 -3.49 -10.21 -9.86
N GLU A 2 -4.79 -9.98 -9.71
CA GLU A 2 -5.47 -10.12 -8.42
C GLU A 2 -6.09 -11.52 -8.38
N VAL A 3 -5.52 -12.39 -7.55
CA VAL A 3 -5.85 -13.81 -7.45
C VAL A 3 -6.94 -13.99 -6.42
N THR A 4 -8.00 -14.71 -6.77
CA THR A 4 -9.18 -14.93 -5.92
C THR A 4 -9.42 -16.40 -5.61
N ALA A 5 -8.91 -17.31 -6.44
CA ALA A 5 -8.94 -18.75 -6.17
C ALA A 5 -7.82 -19.47 -6.91
N VAL A 6 -7.51 -20.69 -6.46
CA VAL A 6 -6.64 -21.64 -7.16
C VAL A 6 -7.37 -22.98 -7.25
N ALA A 7 -7.14 -23.71 -8.34
CA ALA A 7 -7.57 -25.10 -8.44
C ALA A 7 -6.37 -26.00 -8.73
N THR A 8 -6.40 -27.19 -8.14
CA THR A 8 -5.38 -28.21 -8.33
C THR A 8 -6.01 -29.51 -8.81
N GLN A 9 -5.26 -30.26 -9.61
CA GLN A 9 -5.63 -31.58 -10.08
C GLN A 9 -4.36 -32.45 -10.11
N GLY A 10 -4.47 -33.74 -9.77
CA GLY A 10 -3.34 -34.68 -9.89
C GLY A 10 -2.93 -34.87 -11.36
N ARG A 11 -1.78 -35.50 -11.61
CA ARG A 11 -1.34 -35.81 -12.98
C ARG A 11 -2.29 -36.86 -13.58
N TYR A 12 -2.76 -36.61 -14.80
CA TYR A 12 -3.74 -37.45 -15.51
C TYR A 12 -3.31 -38.92 -15.56
N ASP A 13 -4.27 -39.82 -15.31
CA ASP A 13 -4.10 -41.29 -15.40
C ASP A 13 -2.85 -41.79 -14.68
N SER A 14 -2.65 -41.34 -13.44
CA SER A 14 -1.47 -41.67 -12.65
C SER A 14 -1.79 -41.76 -11.16
N SER A 15 -0.84 -42.32 -10.42
CA SER A 15 -0.84 -42.26 -8.96
C SER A 15 -0.21 -40.98 -8.41
N ASP A 16 0.14 -40.01 -9.26
CA ASP A 16 0.91 -38.84 -8.87
C ASP A 16 -0.02 -37.65 -8.58
N TRP A 17 -0.29 -37.40 -7.29
CA TRP A 17 -1.04 -36.23 -6.86
C TRP A 17 -0.58 -35.71 -5.50
N VAL A 18 -0.62 -34.39 -5.33
CA VAL A 18 -0.35 -33.71 -4.06
C VAL A 18 -1.64 -33.65 -3.26
N SER A 19 -1.64 -34.14 -2.02
CA SER A 19 -2.80 -34.14 -1.13
C SER A 19 -2.89 -32.88 -0.28
N SER A 20 -1.78 -32.17 -0.09
CA SER A 20 -1.80 -30.87 0.58
C SER A 20 -0.61 -29.99 0.21
N TYR A 21 -0.77 -28.66 0.30
CA TYR A 21 0.26 -27.71 -0.10
C TYR A 21 0.17 -26.36 0.64
N LEU A 22 1.29 -25.63 0.67
CA LEU A 22 1.30 -24.20 1.00
C LEU A 22 1.21 -23.35 -0.27
N LEU A 23 0.55 -22.21 -0.16
CA LEU A 23 0.53 -21.19 -1.20
C LEU A 23 1.40 -20.01 -0.79
N LEU A 24 2.45 -19.73 -1.57
CA LEU A 24 3.30 -18.55 -1.40
C LEU A 24 3.10 -17.58 -2.56
N TYR A 25 3.26 -16.28 -2.29
CA TYR A 25 3.15 -15.22 -3.29
C TYR A 25 4.29 -14.20 -3.19
N SER A 26 4.63 -13.58 -4.32
CA SER A 26 5.71 -12.61 -4.43
C SER A 26 5.55 -11.69 -5.64
N ASP A 27 5.97 -10.43 -5.51
CA ASP A 27 6.09 -9.53 -6.66
C ASP A 27 7.44 -9.62 -7.37
N THR A 28 8.48 -10.07 -6.65
CA THR A 28 9.87 -10.10 -7.13
C THR A 28 10.36 -11.50 -7.47
N GLY A 29 9.67 -12.53 -6.99
CA GLY A 29 10.10 -13.93 -7.04
C GLY A 29 11.24 -14.26 -6.07
N ARG A 30 11.70 -13.29 -5.26
CA ARG A 30 12.82 -13.44 -4.32
C ARG A 30 12.35 -13.49 -2.87
N ILE A 31 11.50 -12.54 -2.49
CA ILE A 31 10.91 -12.45 -1.14
C ILE A 31 9.49 -12.99 -1.24
N TRP A 32 9.19 -14.02 -0.46
CA TRP A 32 7.93 -14.75 -0.54
C TRP A 32 7.12 -14.56 0.74
N LYS A 33 5.84 -14.22 0.59
CA LYS A 33 4.86 -14.30 1.68
C LYS A 33 4.11 -15.61 1.59
N GLN A 34 3.87 -16.20 2.75
CA GLN A 34 2.93 -17.31 2.88
C GLN A 34 1.51 -16.77 2.97
N TYR A 35 0.61 -17.34 2.16
CA TYR A 35 -0.81 -17.06 2.29
C TYR A 35 -1.35 -17.73 3.55
N ARG A 36 -2.19 -16.99 4.29
CA ARG A 36 -2.85 -17.48 5.49
C ARG A 36 -4.35 -17.41 5.27
N HIS A 37 -5.01 -18.57 5.31
CA HIS A 37 -6.46 -18.66 5.25
C HIS A 37 -7.05 -18.73 6.67
N GLU A 38 -8.38 -18.70 6.80
CA GLU A 38 -9.04 -18.71 8.11
C GLU A 38 -8.82 -20.03 8.85
N ASP A 39 -8.82 -21.15 8.13
CA ASP A 39 -8.70 -22.50 8.68
C ASP A 39 -7.25 -22.96 8.91
N GLY A 40 -6.26 -22.15 8.52
CA GLY A 40 -4.85 -22.47 8.70
C GLY A 40 -3.93 -21.96 7.60
N LEU A 41 -2.77 -22.61 7.52
CA LEU A 41 -1.69 -22.26 6.60
C LEU A 41 -1.64 -23.16 5.36
N GLU A 42 -2.29 -24.31 5.44
CA GLU A 42 -2.23 -25.40 4.47
C GLU A 42 -3.53 -25.48 3.69
N PHE A 43 -3.41 -25.80 2.41
CA PHE A 43 -4.53 -26.02 1.52
C PHE A 43 -4.70 -27.51 1.27
N ASP A 44 -5.95 -27.96 1.34
CA ASP A 44 -6.33 -29.28 0.87
C ASP A 44 -6.08 -29.37 -0.65
N GLY A 45 -5.30 -30.37 -1.02
CA GLY A 45 -4.99 -30.75 -2.38
C GLY A 45 -5.92 -31.83 -2.88
N ASN A 46 -5.37 -32.74 -3.69
CA ASN A 46 -6.11 -33.75 -4.42
C ASN A 46 -6.18 -35.08 -3.69
N VAL A 47 -7.27 -35.82 -3.92
CA VAL A 47 -7.47 -37.20 -3.42
C VAL A 47 -7.25 -38.26 -4.50
N ASN A 48 -7.13 -37.85 -5.77
CA ASN A 48 -6.89 -38.70 -6.94
C ASN A 48 -6.37 -37.85 -8.14
N SER A 49 -6.16 -38.47 -9.31
CA SER A 49 -5.69 -37.80 -10.52
C SER A 49 -6.75 -36.98 -11.28
N GLU A 50 -8.04 -37.20 -11.03
CA GLU A 50 -9.13 -36.72 -11.90
C GLU A 50 -9.97 -35.60 -11.28
N THR A 51 -10.15 -35.59 -9.96
CA THR A 51 -10.98 -34.60 -9.27
C THR A 51 -10.23 -33.29 -9.14
N VAL A 52 -10.82 -32.22 -9.68
CA VAL A 52 -10.34 -30.85 -9.48
C VAL A 52 -10.76 -30.38 -8.09
N ILE A 53 -9.81 -29.89 -7.31
CA ILE A 53 -10.05 -29.31 -6.00
C ILE A 53 -9.80 -27.80 -6.12
N GLN A 54 -10.81 -27.00 -5.81
CA GLN A 54 -10.76 -25.55 -5.91
C GLN A 54 -10.80 -24.94 -4.51
N ASN A 55 -9.80 -24.12 -4.21
CA ASN A 55 -9.70 -23.36 -2.98
C ASN A 55 -9.88 -21.87 -3.26
N LYS A 56 -10.90 -21.27 -2.64
CA LYS A 56 -11.14 -19.82 -2.72
C LYS A 56 -10.30 -19.10 -1.66
N LEU A 57 -9.66 -18.01 -2.06
CA LEU A 57 -8.91 -17.17 -1.13
C LEU A 57 -9.89 -16.26 -0.39
N SER A 58 -9.95 -16.36 0.94
CA SER A 58 -10.74 -15.43 1.79
C SER A 58 -10.39 -13.97 1.53
N HIS A 59 -9.11 -13.70 1.27
CA HIS A 59 -8.60 -12.37 0.93
C HIS A 59 -7.88 -12.44 -0.42
N PRO A 60 -8.34 -11.73 -1.46
CA PRO A 60 -7.66 -11.70 -2.74
C PRO A 60 -6.21 -11.22 -2.63
N VAL A 61 -5.32 -11.85 -3.39
CA VAL A 61 -3.88 -11.54 -3.37
C VAL A 61 -3.47 -10.88 -4.67
N LYS A 62 -2.96 -9.65 -4.58
CA LYS A 62 -2.31 -8.97 -5.70
C LYS A 62 -0.86 -9.43 -5.76
N THR A 63 -0.51 -10.17 -6.81
CA THR A 63 0.84 -10.74 -6.96
C THR A 63 1.24 -10.93 -8.42
N ARG A 64 2.54 -10.99 -8.67
CA ARG A 64 3.13 -11.40 -9.95
C ARG A 64 3.47 -12.89 -10.00
N PHE A 65 3.91 -13.45 -8.88
CA PHE A 65 4.35 -14.82 -8.78
C PHE A 65 3.54 -15.55 -7.70
N LEU A 66 3.15 -16.78 -8.01
CA LEU A 66 2.62 -17.75 -7.07
C LEU A 66 3.55 -18.95 -7.05
N ARG A 67 3.68 -19.57 -5.87
CA ARG A 67 4.42 -20.81 -5.69
C ARG A 67 3.57 -21.76 -4.85
N PHE A 68 3.32 -22.93 -5.42
CA PHE A 68 2.71 -24.06 -4.74
C PHE A 68 3.84 -24.88 -4.14
N VAL A 69 3.81 -25.13 -2.83
CA VAL A 69 4.81 -25.92 -2.12
C VAL A 69 4.11 -27.19 -1.64
N PRO A 70 4.29 -28.33 -2.33
CA PRO A 70 3.74 -29.61 -1.89
C PRO A 70 4.22 -29.94 -0.47
N LEU A 71 3.29 -30.40 0.38
CA LEU A 71 3.60 -30.88 1.71
C LEU A 71 3.44 -32.40 1.76
N GLU A 72 2.25 -32.88 1.39
CA GLU A 72 1.93 -34.30 1.31
C GLU A 72 1.48 -34.69 -0.11
N TRP A 73 1.68 -35.96 -0.45
CA TRP A 73 1.27 -36.54 -1.73
C TRP A 73 0.89 -38.01 -1.55
N ASN A 74 0.30 -38.61 -2.59
CA ASN A 74 -0.06 -40.02 -2.59
C ASN A 74 1.13 -40.91 -2.22
N PRO A 75 1.04 -41.73 -1.14
CA PRO A 75 2.11 -42.64 -0.76
C PRO A 75 2.47 -43.68 -1.83
N SER A 76 1.52 -43.99 -2.72
CA SER A 76 1.69 -44.95 -3.81
C SER A 76 2.19 -44.34 -5.13
N GLY A 77 2.50 -43.04 -5.15
CA GLY A 77 2.97 -42.33 -6.34
C GLY A 77 3.94 -41.19 -6.02
N TRP A 78 4.03 -40.22 -6.92
CA TRP A 78 4.93 -39.05 -6.81
C TRP A 78 4.17 -37.72 -6.71
N MET A 79 4.92 -36.64 -6.56
CA MET A 79 4.37 -35.28 -6.64
C MET A 79 3.94 -34.94 -8.08
N GLY A 80 2.64 -34.97 -8.34
CA GLY A 80 2.03 -34.50 -9.58
C GLY A 80 1.01 -33.40 -9.31
N LEU A 81 1.13 -32.27 -10.02
CA LEU A 81 0.20 -31.16 -9.84
C LEU A 81 -0.05 -30.43 -11.16
N ARG A 82 -1.32 -30.35 -11.55
CA ARG A 82 -1.85 -29.42 -12.55
C ARG A 82 -2.53 -28.31 -11.79
N VAL A 83 -2.27 -27.06 -12.18
CA VAL A 83 -2.77 -25.88 -11.47
C VAL A 83 -3.53 -24.97 -12.42
N GLU A 84 -4.60 -24.38 -11.91
CA GLU A 84 -5.29 -23.26 -12.53
C GLU A 84 -5.43 -22.14 -11.50
N VAL A 85 -5.24 -20.91 -11.93
CA VAL A 85 -5.26 -19.72 -11.07
C VAL A 85 -6.38 -18.82 -11.57
N PHE A 86 -7.30 -18.47 -10.68
CA PHE A 86 -8.46 -17.63 -10.97
C PHE A 86 -8.29 -16.24 -10.39
N GLY A 87 -8.78 -15.25 -11.13
CA GLY A 87 -8.65 -13.86 -10.74
C GLY A 87 -8.83 -12.92 -11.92
N CYS A 88 -8.44 -11.67 -11.74
CA CYS A 88 -8.57 -10.63 -12.76
C CYS A 88 -7.25 -9.90 -12.99
N SER A 89 -7.12 -9.30 -14.18
CA SER A 89 -5.99 -8.43 -14.48
C SER A 89 -5.98 -7.25 -13.50
N TYR A 90 -4.82 -6.99 -12.89
CA TYR A 90 -4.66 -5.85 -12.00
C TYR A 90 -3.82 -4.77 -12.69
N LYS A 91 -4.32 -3.53 -12.68
CA LYS A 91 -3.60 -2.39 -13.23
C LYS A 91 -3.23 -1.46 -12.09
N SER A 92 -1.96 -1.13 -11.97
CA SER A 92 -1.51 -0.22 -10.92
C SER A 92 -0.50 0.81 -11.40
N TYR A 93 -0.52 1.95 -10.72
CA TYR A 93 0.37 3.08 -10.94
C TYR A 93 1.37 3.08 -9.81
N VAL A 94 2.65 2.84 -10.12
CA VAL A 94 3.71 2.76 -9.11
C VAL A 94 4.73 3.87 -9.34
N ALA A 95 5.12 4.53 -8.26
CA ALA A 95 6.20 5.49 -8.21
C ALA A 95 7.28 4.99 -7.27
N ASP A 96 8.52 4.98 -7.74
CA ASP A 96 9.70 4.63 -6.95
C ASP A 96 10.36 5.91 -6.40
N PHE A 97 10.60 5.91 -5.10
CA PHE A 97 11.20 7.00 -4.35
C PHE A 97 12.53 6.53 -3.76
N ASP A 98 13.59 7.24 -4.08
CA ASP A 98 14.97 6.93 -3.68
C ASP A 98 15.42 7.67 -2.42
N GLY A 99 14.48 8.34 -1.73
CA GLY A 99 14.77 9.27 -0.64
C GLY A 99 15.28 10.64 -1.08
N ARG A 100 15.40 10.91 -2.39
CA ARG A 100 15.80 12.21 -2.96
C ARG A 100 14.77 12.80 -3.90
N SER A 101 13.71 12.05 -4.20
CA SER A 101 12.66 12.44 -5.12
C SER A 101 11.35 12.70 -4.36
N SER A 102 10.55 13.66 -4.82
CA SER A 102 9.20 13.88 -4.30
C SER A 102 8.23 14.32 -5.39
N LEU A 103 6.94 14.07 -5.18
CA LEU A 103 5.86 14.57 -6.02
C LEU A 103 5.15 15.72 -5.32
N LEU A 104 4.98 16.84 -6.02
CA LEU A 104 4.31 18.05 -5.54
C LEU A 104 3.03 18.27 -6.32
N TYR A 105 1.89 18.01 -5.68
CA TYR A 105 0.56 18.23 -6.25
C TYR A 105 0.07 19.63 -5.88
N ARG A 106 0.02 20.53 -6.86
CA ARG A 106 -0.36 21.92 -6.71
C ARG A 106 -1.84 22.13 -7.02
N PHE A 107 -2.52 22.86 -6.14
CA PHE A 107 -3.92 23.23 -6.32
C PHE A 107 -4.07 24.40 -7.30
N ASN A 108 -5.19 24.44 -8.01
CA ASN A 108 -5.49 25.53 -8.94
C ASN A 108 -5.76 26.86 -8.20
N GLN A 109 -6.21 26.78 -6.96
CA GLN A 109 -6.46 27.93 -6.08
C GLN A 109 -5.27 28.10 -5.12
N LYS A 110 -5.06 29.33 -4.62
CA LYS A 110 -3.95 29.65 -3.71
C LYS A 110 -3.97 28.79 -2.43
N SER A 111 -5.15 28.38 -1.97
CA SER A 111 -5.34 27.43 -0.89
C SER A 111 -6.51 26.49 -1.24
N MET A 112 -6.50 25.31 -0.64
CA MET A 112 -7.63 24.37 -0.67
C MET A 112 -8.15 24.22 0.76
N SER A 113 -9.44 24.47 0.96
CA SER A 113 -10.14 24.21 2.21
C SER A 113 -11.11 23.05 2.02
N THR A 114 -10.89 21.95 2.73
CA THR A 114 -11.73 20.75 2.63
C THR A 114 -12.43 20.47 3.96
N VAL A 115 -13.67 19.99 3.91
CA VAL A 115 -14.42 19.48 5.08
C VAL A 115 -14.33 17.95 5.16
N LYS A 116 -14.08 17.32 4.02
CA LYS A 116 -13.90 15.88 3.86
C LYS A 116 -12.63 15.61 3.07
N ASP A 117 -11.81 14.70 3.54
CA ASP A 117 -10.65 14.19 2.81
C ASP A 117 -10.67 12.67 2.76
N VAL A 118 -10.30 12.12 1.60
CA VAL A 118 -10.07 10.69 1.41
C VAL A 118 -8.71 10.53 0.74
N ILE A 119 -7.76 9.94 1.46
CA ILE A 119 -6.40 9.73 0.98
C ILE A 119 -6.09 8.24 1.09
N SER A 120 -5.68 7.63 -0.01
CA SER A 120 -5.34 6.21 -0.02
C SER A 120 -4.08 5.95 -0.82
N LEU A 121 -3.25 5.04 -0.33
CA LEU A 121 -2.04 4.59 -1.00
C LEU A 121 -1.65 3.20 -0.52
N ARG A 122 -0.86 2.50 -1.32
CA ARG A 122 -0.09 1.35 -0.86
C ARG A 122 1.38 1.70 -0.89
N PHE A 123 2.14 1.27 0.10
CA PHE A 123 3.57 1.54 0.16
C PHE A 123 4.35 0.28 0.50
N LYS A 124 5.62 0.27 0.09
CA LYS A 124 6.58 -0.79 0.39
C LYS A 124 7.93 -0.15 0.65
N SER A 125 8.54 -0.45 1.79
CA SER A 125 9.82 0.13 2.22
C SER A 125 10.68 -0.92 2.94
N HIS A 126 12.00 -0.75 2.90
CA HIS A 126 12.94 -1.39 3.84
C HIS A 126 13.42 -0.41 4.92
N GLN A 127 13.22 0.89 4.71
CA GLN A 127 13.56 1.90 5.70
C GLN A 127 12.43 2.00 6.72
N ALA A 128 12.78 2.01 8.00
CA ALA A 128 11.84 2.20 9.10
C ALA A 128 11.37 3.65 9.28
N GLU A 129 11.92 4.58 8.49
CA GLU A 129 11.73 6.03 8.59
C GLU A 129 11.47 6.63 7.20
N GLY A 130 10.50 7.53 7.08
CA GLY A 130 10.28 8.28 5.84
C GLY A 130 8.92 8.97 5.73
N VAL A 131 8.90 10.22 5.27
CA VAL A 131 7.65 10.97 5.04
C VAL A 131 6.95 10.52 3.75
N LEU A 132 5.71 10.02 3.85
CA LEU A 132 4.90 9.60 2.71
C LEU A 132 4.05 10.74 2.14
N LEU A 133 3.45 11.54 3.02
CA LEU A 133 2.59 12.68 2.67
C LEU A 133 2.86 13.84 3.63
N HIS A 134 2.90 15.06 3.11
CA HIS A 134 2.97 16.26 3.92
C HIS A 134 2.27 17.44 3.24
N GLY A 135 1.50 18.20 4.01
CA GLY A 135 0.84 19.43 3.63
C GLY A 135 0.72 20.39 4.81
N VAL A 136 0.85 21.69 4.55
CA VAL A 136 0.78 22.75 5.56
C VAL A 136 -0.09 23.90 5.02
N GLY A 137 -0.85 24.55 5.90
CA GLY A 137 -1.63 25.75 5.63
C GLY A 137 -1.20 26.98 6.45
N GLN A 138 -1.64 28.18 6.05
CA GLN A 138 -1.20 29.45 6.66
C GLN A 138 -1.61 29.59 8.13
N ARG A 139 -2.71 28.94 8.52
CA ARG A 139 -3.25 29.01 9.89
C ARG A 139 -2.60 28.04 10.86
N GLY A 140 -1.55 27.34 10.44
CA GLY A 140 -0.93 26.26 11.22
C GLY A 140 -1.65 24.93 11.10
N ASP A 141 -2.60 24.82 10.17
CA ASP A 141 -3.16 23.55 9.72
C ASP A 141 -2.06 22.72 9.07
N TYR A 142 -2.03 21.43 9.35
CA TYR A 142 -1.09 20.53 8.68
C TYR A 142 -1.60 19.10 8.72
N ILE A 143 -1.14 18.34 7.74
CA ILE A 143 -1.29 16.89 7.68
C ILE A 143 0.07 16.30 7.33
N THR A 144 0.52 15.30 8.08
CA THR A 144 1.75 14.58 7.80
C THR A 144 1.56 13.11 8.11
N LEU A 145 1.82 12.27 7.12
CA LEU A 145 1.87 10.82 7.26
C LEU A 145 3.31 10.38 7.07
N GLU A 146 3.89 9.77 8.10
CA GLU A 146 5.26 9.29 8.06
C GLU A 146 5.39 7.87 8.60
N LEU A 147 6.35 7.14 8.06
CA LEU A 147 6.84 5.91 8.63
C LEU A 147 7.86 6.29 9.71
N HIS A 148 7.69 5.81 10.93
CA HIS A 148 8.58 6.05 12.05
C HIS A 148 8.72 4.77 12.88
N ARG A 149 9.95 4.27 12.99
CA ARG A 149 10.30 2.98 13.62
C ARG A 149 9.44 1.80 13.14
N GLY A 150 9.16 1.74 11.84
CA GLY A 150 8.38 0.66 11.23
C GLY A 150 6.88 0.71 11.58
N ARG A 151 6.37 1.85 12.05
CA ARG A 151 4.94 2.12 12.31
C ARG A 151 4.51 3.36 11.54
N LEU A 152 3.22 3.50 11.28
CA LEU A 152 2.68 4.65 10.55
C LEU A 152 2.14 5.69 11.53
N ASP A 153 2.77 6.85 11.54
CA ASP A 153 2.41 7.99 12.38
C ASP A 153 1.67 9.03 11.53
N LEU A 154 0.44 9.37 11.93
CA LEU A 154 -0.34 10.46 11.35
C LEU A 154 -0.39 11.64 12.32
N TYR A 155 0.12 12.78 11.87
CA TYR A 155 -0.06 14.06 12.53
C TYR A 155 -1.06 14.89 11.74
N LEU A 156 -2.08 15.39 12.41
CA LEU A 156 -3.12 16.21 11.81
C LEU A 156 -3.50 17.33 12.79
N ASN A 157 -3.60 18.55 12.27
CA ASN A 157 -4.10 19.71 13.02
C ASN A 157 -5.04 20.53 12.14
N LEU A 158 -6.17 20.94 12.70
CA LEU A 158 -7.18 21.80 12.06
C LEU A 158 -7.31 23.12 12.82
N GLY A 159 -6.21 23.87 12.94
CA GLY A 159 -6.20 25.23 13.47
C GLY A 159 -6.21 25.32 14.99
N GLU A 160 -5.04 25.11 15.60
CA GLU A 160 -4.78 25.41 17.02
C GLU A 160 -3.51 26.26 17.16
N LEU A 161 -3.64 27.47 17.71
CA LEU A 161 -2.52 28.41 17.90
C LEU A 161 -1.62 28.06 19.10
N PHE A 162 -2.06 27.17 20.01
CA PHE A 162 -1.49 27.05 21.36
C PHE A 162 -1.02 25.65 21.79
N SER A 163 -1.12 24.62 20.95
CA SER A 163 -0.55 23.31 21.25
C SER A 163 0.87 23.18 20.67
N SER A 164 1.89 23.33 21.53
CA SER A 164 3.30 23.15 21.16
C SER A 164 3.69 21.69 20.93
N ARG A 165 2.81 20.74 21.27
CA ARG A 165 3.12 19.30 21.26
C ARG A 165 2.35 18.59 20.16
N ARG A 166 3.06 18.27 19.07
CA ARG A 166 2.56 17.42 17.99
C ARG A 166 2.48 15.97 18.49
N VAL A 167 1.26 15.47 18.71
CA VAL A 167 1.04 14.08 19.12
C VAL A 167 0.54 13.30 17.91
N PRO A 168 1.28 12.29 17.43
CA PRO A 168 0.81 11.46 16.33
C PRO A 168 -0.23 10.45 16.81
N VAL A 169 -1.05 10.02 15.85
CA VAL A 169 -1.82 8.78 15.95
C VAL A 169 -1.03 7.70 15.22
N THR A 170 -0.59 6.69 15.97
CA THR A 170 0.27 5.60 15.47
C THR A 170 -0.54 4.33 15.20
N VAL A 171 -0.44 3.79 13.98
CA VAL A 171 -1.09 2.53 13.59
C VAL A 171 -0.08 1.59 12.92
N GLY A 172 -0.28 0.29 13.13
CA GLY A 172 0.51 -0.77 12.50
C GLY A 172 1.88 -1.00 13.15
N SER A 173 2.59 -1.99 12.64
CA SER A 173 3.92 -2.40 13.09
C SER A 173 4.62 -3.23 12.02
N LEU A 174 5.96 -3.19 11.98
CA LEU A 174 6.78 -3.92 11.01
C LEU A 174 6.42 -3.58 9.56
N LEU A 175 6.11 -2.31 9.30
CA LEU A 175 5.72 -1.81 7.99
C LEU A 175 6.91 -1.55 7.04
N ASP A 176 8.12 -1.88 7.49
CA ASP A 176 9.40 -1.81 6.80
C ASP A 176 9.92 -3.20 6.36
N ASP A 177 9.01 -4.17 6.23
CA ASP A 177 9.30 -5.57 5.94
C ASP A 177 9.54 -5.90 4.45
N GLN A 178 9.67 -4.89 3.59
CA GLN A 178 9.73 -5.01 2.13
C GLN A 178 8.48 -5.61 1.46
N HIS A 179 7.32 -5.45 2.08
CA HIS A 179 6.05 -5.83 1.47
C HIS A 179 5.09 -4.67 1.34
N TRP A 180 4.04 -4.88 0.53
CA TRP A 180 3.01 -3.88 0.34
C TRP A 180 2.07 -3.82 1.54
N HIS A 181 1.98 -2.63 2.11
CA HIS A 181 1.00 -2.25 3.11
C HIS A 181 0.02 -1.24 2.52
N SER A 182 -1.26 -1.30 2.88
CA SER A 182 -2.25 -0.29 2.50
C SER A 182 -2.47 0.72 3.61
N ALA A 183 -2.49 2.00 3.28
CA ALA A 183 -2.87 3.08 4.18
C ALA A 183 -4.06 3.83 3.58
N HIS A 184 -5.09 4.05 4.40
CA HIS A 184 -6.32 4.74 4.03
C HIS A 184 -6.71 5.71 5.13
N ILE A 185 -6.89 6.98 4.77
CA ILE A 185 -7.30 8.05 5.67
C ILE A 185 -8.64 8.57 5.16
N GLU A 186 -9.64 8.55 6.02
CA GLU A 186 -10.91 9.24 5.80
C GLU A 186 -11.12 10.25 6.91
N ARG A 187 -11.26 11.52 6.54
CA ARG A 187 -11.61 12.59 7.46
C ARG A 187 -12.96 13.18 7.07
N PHE A 188 -13.81 13.40 8.06
CA PHE A 188 -15.00 14.23 7.93
C PHE A 188 -15.11 15.16 9.14
N ASN A 189 -15.06 16.47 8.90
CA ASN A 189 -14.87 17.47 9.95
C ASN A 189 -13.63 17.12 10.80
N ARG A 190 -13.81 16.96 12.11
CA ARG A 190 -12.74 16.58 13.04
C ARG A 190 -12.58 15.07 13.21
N GLN A 191 -13.49 14.26 12.67
CA GLN A 191 -13.45 12.80 12.82
C GLN A 191 -12.54 12.20 11.76
N VAL A 192 -11.63 11.33 12.18
CA VAL A 192 -10.64 10.69 11.31
C VAL A 192 -10.66 9.18 11.53
N ASN A 193 -10.69 8.45 10.43
CA ASN A 193 -10.44 7.01 10.36
C ASN A 193 -9.10 6.81 9.67
N LEU A 194 -8.13 6.26 10.39
CA LEU A 194 -6.86 5.82 9.82
C LEU A 194 -6.84 4.30 9.80
N THR A 195 -6.86 3.72 8.60
CA THR A 195 -6.75 2.27 8.39
C THR A 195 -5.39 1.94 7.81
N VAL A 196 -4.67 1.02 8.47
CA VAL A 196 -3.44 0.42 7.94
C VAL A 196 -3.65 -1.09 7.85
N ASP A 197 -3.53 -1.62 6.64
CA ASP A 197 -3.93 -2.98 6.29
C ASP A 197 -5.36 -3.28 6.77
N SER A 198 -5.53 -4.18 7.73
CA SER A 198 -6.83 -4.54 8.32
C SER A 198 -7.14 -3.78 9.63
N HIS A 199 -6.25 -2.95 10.12
CA HIS A 199 -6.37 -2.29 11.43
C HIS A 199 -6.81 -0.84 11.26
N THR A 200 -7.98 -0.51 11.82
CA THR A 200 -8.53 0.85 11.78
C THR A 200 -8.48 1.51 13.15
N GLN A 201 -7.94 2.72 13.20
CA GLN A 201 -8.00 3.59 14.36
C GLN A 201 -8.92 4.77 14.08
N HIS A 202 -9.88 4.96 14.98
CA HIS A 202 -10.83 6.07 14.95
C HIS A 202 -10.42 7.10 16.00
N PHE A 203 -10.32 8.36 15.60
CA PHE A 203 -9.99 9.44 16.53
C PHE A 203 -10.57 10.78 16.08
N GLN A 204 -10.50 11.76 16.98
CA GLN A 204 -10.87 13.13 16.71
C GLN A 204 -9.63 14.02 16.78
N THR A 205 -9.39 14.82 15.74
CA THR A 205 -8.24 15.73 15.68
C THR A 205 -8.33 16.84 16.73
N SER A 206 -7.17 17.30 17.18
CA SER A 206 -7.02 18.55 17.94
C SER A 206 -7.30 19.76 17.03
N GLY A 207 -7.75 20.87 17.64
CA GLY A 207 -8.15 22.10 16.94
C GLY A 207 -9.65 22.39 17.00
N GLU A 208 -10.00 23.68 16.92
CA GLU A 208 -11.39 24.15 16.87
C GLU A 208 -11.96 24.15 15.44
N GLY A 209 -11.09 24.12 14.43
CA GLY A 209 -11.46 24.09 13.02
C GLY A 209 -12.14 22.78 12.61
N GLN A 210 -12.98 22.88 11.58
CA GLN A 210 -13.66 21.73 10.95
C GLN A 210 -13.13 21.44 9.54
N SER A 211 -12.44 22.41 8.94
CA SER A 211 -11.81 22.29 7.65
C SER A 211 -10.30 22.11 7.78
N LEU A 212 -9.72 21.34 6.87
CA LEU A 212 -8.28 21.30 6.65
C LEU A 212 -7.96 22.34 5.57
N GLU A 213 -7.22 23.38 5.91
CA GLU A 213 -6.67 24.34 4.96
C GLU A 213 -5.24 23.95 4.60
N VAL A 214 -4.99 23.59 3.34
CA VAL A 214 -3.63 23.34 2.82
C VAL A 214 -3.29 24.39 1.79
N ASP A 215 -2.12 25.00 1.94
CA ASP A 215 -1.66 26.03 1.03
C ASP A 215 -0.97 25.41 -0.16
N TYR A 216 -1.42 25.83 -1.34
CA TYR A 216 -0.72 25.70 -2.61
C TYR A 216 -0.40 24.28 -3.11
N GLU A 217 0.20 23.40 -2.31
CA GLU A 217 0.66 22.08 -2.70
C GLU A 217 0.66 21.03 -1.58
N LEU A 218 0.44 19.78 -1.97
CA LEU A 218 0.74 18.59 -1.18
C LEU A 218 2.02 17.94 -1.69
N SER A 219 2.86 17.49 -0.77
CA SER A 219 4.09 16.76 -1.08
C SER A 219 3.95 15.27 -0.74
N PHE A 220 4.46 14.42 -1.62
CA PHE A 220 4.48 12.98 -1.45
C PHE A 220 5.89 12.43 -1.61
N GLY A 221 6.27 11.50 -0.73
CA GLY A 221 7.58 10.85 -0.70
C GLY A 221 8.72 11.67 -0.07
N GLY A 222 8.45 12.90 0.38
CA GLY A 222 9.42 13.75 1.05
C GLY A 222 8.98 15.21 1.15
N ILE A 223 9.64 15.98 2.02
CA ILE A 223 9.35 17.41 2.25
C ILE A 223 10.47 18.25 1.64
N PRO A 224 10.35 18.74 0.40
CA PRO A 224 11.43 19.52 -0.20
C PRO A 224 11.59 20.87 0.51
N LEU A 225 12.84 21.29 0.71
CA LEU A 225 13.14 22.60 1.28
C LEU A 225 12.90 23.69 0.22
N PRO A 226 12.11 24.73 0.54
CA PRO A 226 11.88 25.85 -0.37
C PRO A 226 13.19 26.50 -0.82
N GLY A 227 13.34 26.73 -2.12
CA GLY A 227 14.52 27.41 -2.69
C GLY A 227 15.80 26.58 -2.78
N LYS A 228 15.79 25.30 -2.35
CA LYS A 228 16.95 24.38 -2.47
C LYS A 228 16.52 23.02 -3.02
N PRO A 229 16.41 22.86 -4.35
CA PRO A 229 16.02 21.61 -4.98
C PRO A 229 16.92 20.44 -4.54
N GLY A 230 16.31 19.30 -4.20
CA GLY A 230 17.05 18.10 -3.76
C GLY A 230 17.51 18.10 -2.30
N THR A 231 17.20 19.16 -1.53
CA THR A 231 17.37 19.17 -0.07
C THR A 231 16.00 19.09 0.61
N PHE A 232 15.92 18.37 1.73
CA PHE A 232 14.64 18.00 2.32
C PHE A 232 14.64 18.17 3.83
N LEU A 233 13.45 18.41 4.39
CA LEU A 233 13.22 18.50 5.82
C LEU A 233 12.97 17.09 6.37
N GLY A 234 13.94 16.54 7.11
CA GLY A 234 13.84 15.22 7.72
C GLY A 234 14.23 14.06 6.79
N LYS A 235 13.82 12.84 7.15
CA LYS A 235 14.07 11.63 6.36
C LYS A 235 12.94 11.43 5.35
N ASN A 236 13.28 11.35 4.07
CA ASN A 236 12.30 11.11 3.02
C ASN A 236 11.99 9.63 2.86
N PHE A 237 10.90 9.35 2.16
CA PHE A 237 10.52 7.98 1.85
C PHE A 237 11.49 7.35 0.84
N HIS A 238 11.97 6.16 1.17
CA HIS A 238 12.73 5.31 0.27
C HIS A 238 11.97 4.00 0.10
N GLY A 239 11.37 3.81 -1.07
CA GLY A 239 10.56 2.66 -1.38
C GLY A 239 9.63 2.92 -2.56
N CYS A 240 8.62 2.09 -2.70
CA CYS A 240 7.61 2.23 -3.76
C CYS A 240 6.28 2.68 -3.16
N ILE A 241 5.58 3.57 -3.85
CA ILE A 241 4.17 3.90 -3.58
C ILE A 241 3.35 3.46 -4.79
N GLU A 242 2.28 2.71 -4.53
CA GLU A 242 1.32 2.24 -5.50
C GLU A 242 -0.03 2.93 -5.26
N ASN A 243 -0.69 3.34 -6.35
CA ASN A 243 -2.08 3.79 -6.35
C ASN A 243 -2.35 4.88 -5.31
N LEU A 244 -1.55 5.96 -5.39
CA LEU A 244 -1.70 7.14 -4.56
C LEU A 244 -2.89 7.98 -5.03
N TYR A 245 -3.93 8.04 -4.21
CA TYR A 245 -5.13 8.84 -4.41
C TYR A 245 -5.27 9.93 -3.35
N TYR A 246 -5.62 11.13 -3.80
CA TYR A 246 -6.06 12.23 -2.95
C TYR A 246 -7.41 12.74 -3.47
N ASN A 247 -8.46 12.62 -2.66
CA ASN A 247 -9.83 13.06 -2.99
C ASN A 247 -10.31 12.54 -4.36
N GLY A 248 -10.02 11.27 -4.66
CA GLY A 248 -10.39 10.58 -5.90
C GLY A 248 -9.43 10.80 -7.08
N ILE A 249 -8.42 11.66 -6.94
CA ILE A 249 -7.44 11.95 -8.00
C ILE A 249 -6.21 11.06 -7.83
N ASN A 250 -5.85 10.29 -8.87
CA ASN A 250 -4.64 9.48 -8.87
C ASN A 250 -3.41 10.36 -9.18
N ILE A 251 -2.59 10.63 -8.16
CA ILE A 251 -1.44 11.53 -8.24
C ILE A 251 -0.35 10.99 -9.16
N ILE A 252 -0.13 9.67 -9.16
CA ILE A 252 0.90 9.02 -9.99
C ILE A 252 0.48 9.05 -11.47
N ASP A 253 -0.81 8.88 -11.78
CA ASP A 253 -1.34 9.05 -13.14
C ASP A 253 -1.18 10.49 -13.64
N LEU A 254 -1.44 11.49 -12.79
CA LEU A 254 -1.15 12.88 -13.14
C LEU A 254 0.32 13.08 -13.50
N ALA A 255 1.24 12.54 -12.68
CA ALA A 255 2.68 12.65 -12.89
C ALA A 255 3.10 12.02 -14.22
N LYS A 256 2.60 10.81 -14.49
CA LYS A 256 2.82 10.10 -15.75
C LYS A 256 2.39 10.93 -16.96
N ARG A 257 1.18 11.50 -16.89
CA ARG A 257 0.58 12.29 -17.97
C ARG A 257 1.15 13.70 -18.05
N ARG A 258 2.14 14.05 -17.20
CA ARG A 258 2.80 15.35 -17.14
C ARG A 258 1.79 16.50 -17.06
N LYS A 259 0.78 16.33 -16.19
CA LYS A 259 -0.24 17.37 -15.99
C LYS A 259 0.40 18.59 -15.32
N PRO A 260 -0.07 19.83 -15.62
CA PRO A 260 0.54 21.04 -15.08
C PRO A 260 0.41 21.19 -13.56
N GLN A 261 -0.51 20.44 -12.94
CA GLN A 261 -0.77 20.46 -11.50
C GLN A 261 0.27 19.64 -10.70
N ILE A 262 1.14 18.86 -11.34
CA ILE A 262 2.05 17.95 -10.64
C ILE A 262 3.50 18.25 -11.05
N HIS A 263 4.37 18.37 -10.07
CA HIS A 263 5.80 18.64 -10.26
C HIS A 263 6.62 17.58 -9.55
N SER A 264 7.70 17.12 -10.16
CA SER A 264 8.64 16.19 -9.53
C SER A 264 9.87 16.97 -9.08
N VAL A 265 10.18 16.95 -7.78
CA VAL A 265 11.48 17.41 -7.28
C VAL A 265 12.43 16.25 -7.45
N VAL A 266 13.37 16.37 -8.40
CA VAL A 266 14.19 15.26 -8.91
C VAL A 266 13.36 14.20 -9.68
N SER A 267 14.02 13.43 -10.56
CA SER A 267 13.37 12.43 -11.40
C SER A 267 12.85 11.25 -10.57
N VAL A 268 11.54 11.20 -10.36
CA VAL A 268 10.83 10.03 -9.83
C VAL A 268 10.71 8.98 -10.93
N THR A 269 11.09 7.73 -10.66
CA THR A 269 10.89 6.64 -11.63
C THR A 269 9.45 6.15 -11.55
N LEU A 270 8.70 6.31 -12.64
CA LEU A 270 7.30 5.89 -12.74
C LEU A 270 7.18 4.58 -13.49
N VAL A 271 6.59 3.56 -12.85
CA VAL A 271 6.43 2.22 -13.40
C VAL A 271 4.95 1.86 -13.48
N PHE A 272 4.56 1.22 -14.58
CA PHE A 272 3.22 0.69 -14.77
C PHE A 272 3.27 -0.81 -14.77
N HIS A 273 2.52 -1.40 -13.87
CA HIS A 273 2.34 -2.85 -13.87
C HIS A 273 1.01 -3.18 -14.53
N HIS A 274 1.11 -3.97 -15.60
CA HIS A 274 0.02 -4.82 -16.07
C HIS A 274 0.32 -6.22 -15.57
N HIS A 275 -0.63 -6.71 -14.77
CA HIS A 275 -0.46 -7.84 -13.88
C HIS A 275 -1.58 -8.84 -14.12
#